data_AF-A0A257P7X7-F1
#
_entry.id   AF-A0A257P7X7-F1
#
_cell.length_a   1.000
_cell.length_b   1.000
_cell.length_c   1.000
_cell.angle_alpha   90.00
_cell.angle_beta   90.00
_cell.angle_gamma   90.00
#
_symmetry.space_group_name_H-M   'P 1'
#
loop_
_entity.id
_entity.type
_entity.pdbx_description
1 polymer ?
#
loop_
_entity_poly.entity_id
_entity_poly.type
_entity_poly.pdbx_seq_one_letter_code
_entity_poly.pdbx_strand_id
1 'polypeptide(L)'
;MDLLAFLLTQSLNAFSQAALLFFLGVGLTLIFGIMRIVNFAHGTFYMLGAFIGYSSAAVTGSFWSGLIAGPLIAGAIGAAFERGLLRRLYKRDASAFLMVTFGLTLVLGELIRLICAAADAGPAVGRGVPAG
;
A
#
# COMPACT_ATOMS: atom_id res chain seq x y z
N MET A 1 -2.29 37.67 -7.60
CA MET A 1 -1.39 36.63 -8.16
C MET A 1 -1.52 35.32 -7.38
N ASP A 2 -2.06 35.38 -6.16
CA ASP A 2 -2.14 34.24 -5.23
C ASP A 2 -3.29 33.26 -5.54
N LEU A 3 -4.41 33.76 -6.08
CA LEU A 3 -5.53 32.90 -6.50
C LEU A 3 -5.12 31.88 -7.59
N LEU A 4 -4.33 32.34 -8.56
CA LEU A 4 -3.89 31.49 -9.67
C LEU A 4 -2.88 30.44 -9.17
N ALA A 5 -1.96 30.82 -8.27
CA ALA A 5 -1.05 29.89 -7.61
C ALA A 5 -1.79 28.86 -6.73
N PHE A 6 -2.84 29.29 -6.02
CA PHE A 6 -3.70 28.40 -5.24
C PHE A 6 -4.46 27.40 -6.12
N LEU A 7 -5.13 27.88 -7.17
CA LEU A 7 -5.85 27.04 -8.12
C LEU A 7 -4.92 26.04 -8.83
N LEU A 8 -3.70 26.47 -9.19
CA LEU A 8 -2.71 25.61 -9.81
C LEU A 8 -2.26 24.49 -8.85
N THR A 9 -1.92 24.84 -7.61
CA THR A 9 -1.49 23.87 -6.59
C THR A 9 -2.59 22.87 -6.26
N GLN A 10 -3.83 23.34 -6.10
CA GLN A 10 -4.98 22.48 -5.82
C GLN A 10 -5.27 21.53 -7.00
N SER A 11 -5.15 22.02 -8.24
CA SER A 11 -5.35 21.21 -9.44
C SER A 11 -4.27 20.13 -9.58
N LEU A 12 -3.01 20.47 -9.32
CA LEU A 12 -1.90 19.51 -9.31
C LEU A 12 -2.06 18.45 -8.20
N ASN A 13 -2.50 18.87 -7.01
CA ASN A 13 -2.78 17.95 -5.92
C ASN A 13 -3.94 17.00 -6.25
N ALA A 14 -5.04 17.54 -6.80
CA ALA A 14 -6.18 16.74 -7.23
C ALA A 14 -5.79 15.76 -8.35
N PHE A 15 -4.98 16.20 -9.31
CA PHE A 15 -4.47 15.35 -10.39
C PHE A 15 -3.59 14.23 -9.86
N SER A 16 -2.68 14.52 -8.93
CA SER A 16 -1.84 13.52 -8.27
C SER A 16 -2.68 12.44 -7.58
N GLN A 17 -3.67 12.86 -6.77
CA GLN A 17 -4.57 11.93 -6.09
C GLN A 17 -5.45 11.13 -7.07
N ALA A 18 -5.93 11.76 -8.14
CA ALA A 18 -6.69 11.10 -9.18
C ALA A 18 -5.84 10.06 -9.92
N ALA A 19 -4.58 10.37 -10.25
CA ALA A 19 -3.65 9.43 -10.87
C ALA A 19 -3.40 8.21 -9.98
N LEU A 20 -3.16 8.42 -8.67
CA LEU A 20 -2.98 7.33 -7.71
C LEU A 20 -4.20 6.40 -7.67
N LEU A 21 -5.41 6.96 -7.50
CA LEU A 21 -6.64 6.18 -7.46
C LEU A 21 -6.95 5.51 -8.81
N PHE A 22 -6.65 6.17 -9.92
CA PHE A 22 -6.80 5.63 -11.27
C PHE A 22 -5.91 4.42 -11.48
N PHE A 23 -4.60 4.51 -11.19
CA PHE A 23 -3.69 3.38 -11.33
C PHE A 23 -4.03 2.24 -10.38
N LEU A 24 -4.50 2.54 -9.17
CA LEU A 24 -4.98 1.52 -8.22
C LEU A 24 -6.20 0.77 -8.78
N GLY A 25 -7.17 1.49 -9.35
CA GLY A 25 -8.37 0.90 -9.96
C GLY A 25 -8.08 0.15 -11.25
N VAL A 26 -7.23 0.68 -12.13
CA VAL A 26 -6.78 0.03 -13.37
C VAL A 26 -5.98 -1.23 -13.07
N GLY A 27 -5.10 -1.20 -12.06
CA GLY A 27 -4.33 -2.37 -11.63
C GLY A 27 -5.23 -3.51 -11.17
N LEU A 28 -6.22 -3.20 -10.34
CA LEU A 28 -7.24 -4.15 -9.93
C LEU A 28 -8.00 -4.70 -11.16
N THR A 29 -8.48 -3.82 -12.05
CA THR A 29 -9.20 -4.21 -13.29
C THR A 29 -8.39 -5.11 -14.20
N LEU A 30 -7.08 -4.88 -14.34
CA LEU A 30 -6.20 -5.70 -15.16
C LEU A 30 -6.01 -7.11 -14.57
N ILE A 31 -5.78 -7.20 -13.25
CA ILE A 31 -5.66 -8.47 -12.53
C ILE A 31 -6.95 -9.27 -12.69
N PHE A 32 -8.09 -8.62 -12.48
CA PHE A 32 -9.41 -9.19 -12.69
C PHE A 32 -9.65 -9.67 -14.12
N GLY A 33 -9.28 -8.86 -15.11
CA GLY A 33 -9.48 -9.16 -16.53
C GLY A 33 -8.76 -10.43 -16.96
N ILE A 34 -7.59 -10.70 -16.37
CA ILE A 34 -6.79 -11.89 -16.69
C ILE A 34 -7.21 -13.09 -15.83
N MET A 35 -7.41 -12.92 -14.53
CA MET A 35 -7.61 -14.02 -13.57
C MET A 35 -9.08 -14.38 -13.33
N ARG A 36 -10.03 -13.51 -13.68
CA ARG A 36 -11.48 -13.66 -13.44
C ARG A 36 -11.89 -13.89 -11.98
N ILE A 37 -11.04 -13.51 -11.02
CA ILE A 37 -11.28 -13.63 -9.57
C ILE A 37 -10.86 -12.35 -8.85
N VAL A 38 -11.62 -11.95 -7.81
CA VAL A 38 -11.34 -10.79 -6.95
C VAL A 38 -10.15 -11.02 -6.04
N ASN A 39 -9.15 -10.15 -6.16
CA ASN A 39 -8.04 -10.08 -5.22
C ASN A 39 -8.20 -8.88 -4.28
N PHE A 40 -8.62 -9.14 -3.03
CA PHE A 40 -8.73 -8.10 -2.00
C PHE A 40 -7.38 -7.63 -1.45
N ALA A 41 -6.30 -8.39 -1.63
CA ALA A 41 -4.96 -8.06 -1.13
C ALA A 41 -4.26 -6.99 -1.97
N HIS A 42 -4.79 -6.64 -3.14
CA HIS A 42 -4.20 -5.62 -4.00
C HIS A 42 -3.95 -4.29 -3.25
N GLY A 43 -4.93 -3.83 -2.47
CA GLY A 43 -4.81 -2.58 -1.70
C GLY A 43 -3.75 -2.63 -0.61
N THR A 44 -3.52 -3.79 0.01
CA THR A 44 -2.48 -3.93 1.04
C THR A 44 -1.09 -4.04 0.44
N PHE A 45 -0.94 -4.63 -0.75
CA PHE A 45 0.32 -4.55 -1.49
C PHE A 45 0.67 -3.12 -1.92
N TYR A 46 -0.33 -2.32 -2.30
CA TYR A 46 -0.13 -0.89 -2.54
C TYR A 46 0.36 -0.17 -1.28
N MET A 47 -0.32 -0.36 -0.13
CA MET A 47 0.12 0.21 1.16
C MET A 47 1.55 -0.20 1.52
N LEU A 48 1.91 -1.47 1.32
CA LEU A 48 3.25 -1.97 1.58
C LEU A 48 4.30 -1.25 0.74
N GLY A 49 4.05 -1.12 -0.57
CA GLY A 49 4.97 -0.42 -1.47
C GLY A 49 5.09 1.07 -1.15
N ALA A 50 3.99 1.73 -0.79
CA ALA A 50 4.00 3.12 -0.35
C ALA A 50 4.84 3.31 0.93
N PHE A 51 4.68 2.41 1.92
CA PHE A 51 5.46 2.44 3.15
C PHE A 51 6.96 2.22 2.89
N ILE A 52 7.32 1.27 2.03
CA ILE A 52 8.71 1.01 1.66
C ILE A 52 9.32 2.21 0.93
N GLY A 53 8.59 2.80 -0.02
CA GLY A 53 9.02 3.99 -0.75
C GLY A 53 9.22 5.19 0.18
N TYR A 54 8.28 5.42 1.09
CA TYR A 54 8.38 6.46 2.11
C TYR A 54 9.59 6.24 3.04
N SER A 55 9.73 5.03 3.59
CA SER A 55 10.81 4.70 4.52
C SER A 55 12.20 4.81 3.87
N SER A 56 12.34 4.36 2.63
CA SER A 56 13.61 4.45 1.89
C SER A 56 13.97 5.88 1.51
N ALA A 57 12.98 6.69 1.14
CA ALA A 57 13.17 8.13 0.94
C ALA A 57 13.55 8.84 2.26
N ALA A 58 12.94 8.46 3.39
CA ALA A 58 13.22 9.04 4.70
C ALA A 58 14.65 8.72 5.19
N VAL A 59 15.13 7.49 5.00
CA VAL A 59 16.48 7.07 5.40
C VAL A 59 17.56 7.69 4.51
N THR A 60 17.33 7.75 3.20
CA THR A 60 18.34 8.23 2.24
C THR A 60 18.30 9.76 2.06
N GLY A 61 17.19 10.41 2.43
CA GLY A 61 16.92 11.82 2.11
C GLY A 61 16.69 12.07 0.60
N SER A 62 16.53 11.02 -0.20
CA SER A 62 16.43 11.11 -1.66
C SER A 62 15.08 10.59 -2.14
N PHE A 63 14.37 11.40 -2.92
CA PHE A 63 13.13 10.97 -3.57
C PHE A 63 13.36 9.80 -4.54
N TRP A 64 14.49 9.82 -5.26
CA TRP A 64 14.80 8.83 -6.29
C TRP A 64 15.01 7.43 -5.72
N SER A 65 15.57 7.31 -4.52
CA SER A 65 15.69 6.01 -3.86
C SER A 65 14.32 5.44 -3.53
N GLY A 66 13.40 6.25 -3.00
CA GLY A 66 12.02 5.86 -2.73
C GLY A 66 11.25 5.43 -3.97
N LEU A 67 11.40 6.19 -5.06
CA LEU A 67 10.72 5.93 -6.34
C LEU A 67 11.12 4.57 -6.95
N ILE A 68 12.38 4.16 -6.79
CA ILE A 68 12.88 2.89 -7.34
C ILE A 68 12.67 1.74 -6.36
N ALA A 69 13.00 1.94 -5.08
CA ALA A 69 12.94 0.91 -4.06
C ALA A 69 11.49 0.46 -3.79
N GLY A 70 10.53 1.38 -3.73
CA GLY A 70 9.12 1.09 -3.48
C GLY A 70 8.56 0.00 -4.40
N PRO A 71 8.46 0.23 -5.73
CA PRO A 71 7.91 -0.73 -6.67
C PRO A 71 8.78 -1.99 -6.82
N LEU A 72 10.10 -1.89 -6.76
CA LEU A 72 10.98 -3.08 -6.87
C LEU A 72 10.80 -4.04 -5.70
N ILE A 73 10.84 -3.52 -4.47
CA ILE A 73 10.74 -4.36 -3.27
C ILE A 73 9.30 -4.86 -3.12
N ALA A 74 8.29 -4.01 -3.32
CA ALA A 74 6.89 -4.43 -3.29
C ALA A 74 6.58 -5.47 -4.38
N GLY A 75 7.11 -5.30 -5.58
CA GLY A 75 6.99 -6.25 -6.68
C GLY A 75 7.67 -7.59 -6.38
N ALA A 76 8.86 -7.57 -5.76
CA ALA A 76 9.56 -8.78 -5.33
C ALA A 76 8.76 -9.55 -4.26
N ILE A 77 8.21 -8.84 -3.26
CA ILE A 77 7.36 -9.43 -2.23
C ILE A 77 6.08 -9.99 -2.86
N GLY A 78 5.41 -9.24 -3.73
CA GLY A 78 4.24 -9.70 -4.47
C GLY A 78 4.51 -10.95 -5.29
N ALA A 79 5.65 -11.02 -5.99
CA ALA A 79 6.06 -12.19 -6.75
C ALA A 79 6.35 -13.41 -5.85
N ALA A 80 6.94 -13.19 -4.67
CA ALA A 80 7.13 -14.26 -3.69
C ALA A 80 5.79 -14.80 -3.17
N PHE A 81 4.83 -13.91 -2.88
CA PHE A 81 3.46 -14.27 -2.47
C PHE A 81 2.71 -15.03 -3.57
N GLU A 82 2.81 -14.57 -4.81
CA GLU A 82 2.19 -15.22 -5.97
C GLU A 82 2.66 -16.67 -6.11
N ARG A 83 3.99 -16.87 -6.06
CA ARG A 83 4.60 -18.20 -6.19
C ARG A 83 4.31 -19.11 -4.99
N GLY A 84 4.33 -18.56 -3.78
CA GLY A 84 4.17 -19.33 -2.54
C GLY A 84 2.73 -19.68 -2.21
N LEU A 85 1.83 -18.69 -2.27
CA LEU A 85 0.47 -18.80 -1.75
C LEU A 85 -0.56 -18.88 -2.87
N LEU A 86 -0.60 -17.90 -3.78
CA LEU A 86 -1.64 -17.83 -4.82
C LEU A 86 -1.57 -19.03 -5.77
N ARG A 87 -0.38 -19.45 -6.21
CA ARG A 87 -0.22 -20.61 -7.10
C ARG A 87 -0.78 -21.92 -6.52
N ARG A 88 -0.84 -22.06 -5.20
CA ARG A 88 -1.45 -23.22 -4.52
C ARG A 88 -2.98 -23.10 -4.46
N LEU A 89 -3.50 -21.87 -4.41
CA LEU A 89 -4.92 -21.56 -4.29
C LEU A 89 -5.67 -21.55 -5.62
N TYR A 90 -4.99 -21.30 -6.75
CA TYR A 90 -5.58 -21.41 -8.08
C TYR A 90 -6.17 -22.79 -8.41
N LYS A 91 -5.73 -23.84 -7.71
CA LYS A 91 -6.25 -25.20 -7.88
C LYS A 91 -7.51 -25.48 -7.04
N ARG A 92 -8.07 -24.46 -6.37
CA ARG A 92 -9.24 -24.55 -5.48
C ARG A 92 -10.34 -23.61 -5.95
N ASP A 93 -11.54 -23.80 -5.41
CA ASP A 93 -12.73 -23.05 -5.79
C ASP A 93 -12.56 -21.54 -5.56
N ALA A 94 -13.26 -20.74 -6.37
CA ALA A 94 -13.18 -19.27 -6.31
C ALA A 94 -13.47 -18.71 -4.91
N SER A 95 -14.40 -19.31 -4.17
CA SER A 95 -14.73 -18.94 -2.79
C SER A 95 -13.55 -19.07 -1.83
N ALA A 96 -12.72 -20.11 -1.99
CA ALA A 96 -11.51 -20.29 -1.19
C ALA A 96 -10.46 -19.21 -1.48
N PHE A 97 -10.34 -18.79 -2.75
CA PHE A 97 -9.44 -17.69 -3.13
C PHE A 97 -9.86 -16.36 -2.49
N LEU A 98 -11.16 -16.04 -2.50
CA LEU A 98 -11.68 -14.81 -1.90
C LEU A 98 -11.41 -14.77 -0.39
N MET A 99 -11.69 -15.86 0.33
CA MET A 99 -11.46 -15.94 1.77
C MET A 99 -9.98 -15.77 2.12
N VAL A 100 -9.08 -16.39 1.36
CA VAL A 100 -7.64 -16.28 1.62
C VAL A 100 -7.11 -14.91 1.29
N THR A 101 -7.51 -14.31 0.16
CA THR A 101 -7.08 -12.94 -0.18
C THR A 101 -7.62 -11.92 0.81
N PHE A 102 -8.85 -12.09 1.32
CA PHE A 102 -9.40 -11.26 2.38
C PHE A 102 -8.64 -11.43 3.71
N GLY A 103 -8.38 -12.68 4.14
CA GLY A 103 -7.57 -12.94 5.33
C GLY A 103 -6.16 -12.38 5.20
N LEU A 104 -5.57 -12.48 4.01
CA LEU A 104 -4.26 -11.92 3.69
C LEU A 104 -4.27 -10.39 3.78
N THR A 105 -5.31 -9.72 3.29
CA THR A 105 -5.52 -8.28 3.49
C THR A 105 -5.53 -7.90 4.96
N LEU A 106 -6.23 -8.65 5.81
CA LEU A 106 -6.29 -8.35 7.25
C LEU A 106 -4.91 -8.50 7.91
N VAL A 107 -4.22 -9.62 7.67
CA VAL A 107 -2.91 -9.90 8.28
C VAL A 107 -1.86 -8.91 7.79
N LEU A 108 -1.75 -8.68 6.49
CA LEU A 108 -0.79 -7.70 5.94
C LEU A 108 -1.12 -6.28 6.37
N GLY A 109 -2.40 -5.91 6.35
CA GLY A 109 -2.85 -4.58 6.76
C GLY A 109 -2.47 -4.30 8.20
N GLU A 110 -2.69 -5.25 9.10
CA GLU A 110 -2.33 -5.10 10.51
C GLU A 110 -0.82 -5.13 10.72
N LEU A 111 -0.09 -5.99 10.00
CA LEU A 111 1.37 -6.02 10.06
C LEU A 111 1.99 -4.68 9.65
N ILE A 112 1.52 -4.08 8.56
CA ILE A 112 1.99 -2.76 8.09
C ILE A 112 1.67 -1.69 9.13
N ARG A 113 0.46 -1.71 9.72
CA ARG A 113 0.08 -0.77 10.78
C ARG A 113 0.99 -0.88 11.99
N LEU A 114 1.30 -2.09 12.44
CA LEU A 114 2.19 -2.32 13.58
C LEU A 114 3.62 -1.83 13.31
N ILE A 115 4.15 -2.11 12.11
CA ILE A 115 5.50 -1.66 11.72
C ILE A 115 5.55 -0.13 11.62
N CYS A 116 4.53 0.49 11.00
CA CYS A 116 4.45 1.94 10.88
C CYS A 116 4.30 2.61 12.24
N ALA A 117 3.40 2.10 13.09
CA ALA A 117 3.20 2.61 14.44
C ALA A 117 4.46 2.49 15.29
N ALA A 118 5.24 1.41 15.13
CA ALA A 118 6.53 1.25 15.80
C ALA A 118 7.59 2.23 15.26
N ALA A 119 7.57 2.56 13.97
CA ALA A 119 8.47 3.53 13.37
C ALA A 119 8.18 4.97 13.83
N ASP A 120 6.91 5.30 14.05
CA ASP A 120 6.46 6.63 14.51
C ASP A 120 6.46 6.78 16.05
N ALA A 121 6.67 5.68 16.78
CA ALA A 121 6.78 5.67 18.24
C ALA A 121 8.14 6.24 18.71
N GLY A 122 8.29 7.56 18.67
CA GLY A 122 9.28 8.31 19.47
C GLY A 122 9.07 8.11 20.97
N PRO A 123 10.06 8.43 21.83
CA PRO A 123 10.10 8.00 23.23
C PRO A 123 8.83 8.43 23.97
N ALA A 124 8.21 7.47 24.66
CA ALA A 124 6.93 7.59 25.34
C ALA A 124 6.78 8.92 26.11
N VAL A 125 6.13 9.90 25.47
CA VAL A 125 5.62 11.08 26.17
C VAL A 125 4.56 10.60 27.15
N GLY A 126 4.85 10.82 28.42
CA GLY A 126 4.13 10.28 29.57
C GLY A 126 2.63 10.51 29.49
N ARG A 127 1.87 9.42 29.60
CA ARG A 127 0.46 9.45 29.97
C ARG A 127 0.35 9.84 31.45
N GLY A 128 0.56 11.11 31.75
CA GLY A 128 -0.01 11.75 32.92
C GLY A 128 -1.46 12.08 32.62
N VAL A 129 -2.37 11.15 32.94
CA VAL A 129 -3.80 11.44 33.05
C VAL A 129 -4.01 11.99 34.46
N PRO A 130 -4.27 13.29 34.65
CA PRO A 130 -4.83 13.75 35.91
C PRO A 130 -6.30 13.32 35.95
N ALA A 131 -6.63 12.42 36.87
CA ALA A 131 -7.98 12.26 37.36
C ALA A 131 -8.30 13.50 38.20
N GLY A 132 -9.17 14.36 37.69
CA GLY A 132 -9.73 15.54 38.36
C GLY A 132 -11.13 15.79 37.85
#